data_AF-V9IHZ8-F1
#
_entry.id   AF-V9IHZ8-F1
#
_cell.length_a   1.000
_cell.length_b   1.000
_cell.length_c   1.000
_cell.angle_alpha   90.00
_cell.angle_beta   90.00
_cell.angle_gamma   90.00
#
_symmetry.space_group_name_H-M   'P 1'
#
loop_
_entity.id
_entity.type
_entity.pdbx_description
1 polymer ?
#
loop_
_entity_poly.entity_id
_entity_poly.type
_entity_poly.pdbx_seq_one_letter_code
_entity_poly.pdbx_strand_id
1 'polypeptide(L)'
;MHGLRAEHNISSLGTSRWLEALWEPAAKLYTLSNGLDMLDVSGDGDARLVCADLGALDINSPKIRVYKGGDQITEHNMVDLPCGVSVFTRKMENLDPP
;
A
#
# COMPACT_ATOMS: atom_id res chain seq x y z
N MET A 1 -27.61 -2.94 6.90
CA MET A 1 -26.98 -1.75 6.26
C MET A 1 -26.70 -2.13 4.83
N HIS A 2 -27.23 -1.38 3.87
CA HIS A 2 -27.11 -1.67 2.45
C HIS A 2 -25.65 -1.55 2.02
N GLY A 3 -25.07 -2.67 1.57
CA GLY A 3 -23.77 -2.65 0.89
C GLY A 3 -23.91 -1.81 -0.37
N LEU A 4 -23.10 -0.76 -0.48
CA LEU A 4 -22.93 0.03 -1.70
C LEU A 4 -22.28 -0.86 -2.74
N ARG A 5 -23.10 -1.55 -3.53
CA ARG A 5 -22.69 -2.28 -4.73
C ARG A 5 -22.21 -1.22 -5.74
N ALA A 6 -20.92 -1.26 -6.07
CA ALA A 6 -20.34 -0.38 -7.08
C ALA A 6 -20.95 -0.73 -8.46
N GLU A 7 -21.77 0.16 -9.00
CA GLU A 7 -22.28 0.13 -10.38
C GLU A 7 -21.17 0.57 -11.36
N HIS A 8 -19.99 -0.06 -11.30
CA HIS A 8 -18.79 0.37 -12.03
C HIS A 8 -18.28 -0.67 -13.04
N ASN A 9 -19.15 -1.47 -13.67
CA ASN A 9 -18.80 -2.19 -14.91
C ASN A 9 -20.01 -2.81 -15.63
N ILE A 10 -21.04 -2.02 -15.95
CA ILE A 10 -22.06 -2.44 -16.92
C ILE A 10 -21.83 -1.69 -18.23
N SER A 11 -20.60 -1.71 -18.72
CA SER A 11 -20.30 -1.31 -20.10
C SER A 11 -19.74 -2.51 -20.86
N SER A 12 -20.68 -3.28 -21.39
CA SER A 12 -20.52 -4.25 -22.48
C SER A 12 -19.79 -5.54 -22.15
N LEU A 13 -20.20 -6.59 -22.88
CA LEU A 13 -19.71 -7.97 -22.87
C LEU A 13 -18.23 -8.08 -23.32
N GLY A 14 -17.31 -7.40 -22.64
CA GLY A 14 -15.88 -7.60 -22.76
C GLY A 14 -15.45 -8.70 -21.81
N THR A 15 -14.81 -9.75 -22.32
CA THR A 15 -14.34 -10.93 -21.56
C THR A 15 -13.16 -10.59 -20.65
N SER A 16 -13.31 -9.64 -19.73
CA SER A 16 -12.28 -9.39 -18.72
C SER A 16 -12.13 -10.66 -17.88
N ARG A 17 -10.91 -11.18 -17.86
CA ARG A 17 -10.52 -12.33 -17.02
C ARG A 17 -10.11 -11.90 -15.60
N TRP A 18 -10.18 -10.60 -15.31
CA TRP A 18 -9.78 -10.04 -14.03
C TRP A 18 -10.95 -10.06 -13.05
N LEU A 19 -10.67 -10.43 -11.81
CA LEU A 19 -11.60 -10.27 -10.70
C LEU A 19 -11.43 -8.86 -10.11
N GLU A 20 -12.52 -8.15 -9.91
CA GLU A 20 -12.52 -6.89 -9.17
C GLU A 20 -12.41 -7.19 -7.67
N ALA A 21 -11.21 -7.08 -7.11
CA ALA A 21 -10.93 -7.44 -5.72
C ALA A 21 -11.27 -6.31 -4.73
N LEU A 22 -11.01 -5.05 -5.10
CA LEU A 22 -11.22 -3.89 -4.24
C LEU A 22 -11.41 -2.62 -5.09
N TRP A 23 -12.35 -1.76 -4.71
CA TRP A 23 -12.56 -0.45 -5.30
C TRP A 23 -12.73 0.60 -4.19
N GLU A 24 -11.67 1.37 -3.93
CA GLU A 24 -11.65 2.36 -2.84
C GLU A 24 -11.17 3.74 -3.32
N PRO A 25 -12.03 4.51 -4.02
CA PRO A 25 -11.67 5.84 -4.51
C PRO A 25 -11.40 6.85 -3.39
N ALA A 26 -11.86 6.57 -2.17
CA ALA A 26 -11.65 7.42 -1.00
C ALA A 26 -10.26 7.25 -0.35
N ALA A 27 -9.45 6.26 -0.79
CA ALA A 27 -8.15 5.97 -0.19
C ALA A 27 -7.13 7.12 -0.33
N LYS A 28 -7.27 7.95 -1.39
CA LYS A 28 -6.46 9.15 -1.65
C LYS A 28 -4.95 8.88 -1.51
N LEU A 29 -4.46 7.87 -2.23
CA LEU A 29 -3.04 7.53 -2.29
C LEU A 29 -2.34 8.40 -3.34
N TYR A 30 -1.45 9.30 -2.89
CA TYR A 30 -0.65 10.14 -3.77
C TYR A 30 0.78 9.62 -3.78
N THR A 31 1.09 8.71 -4.70
CA THR A 31 2.41 8.05 -4.72
C THR A 31 2.96 7.95 -6.14
N LEU A 32 4.27 7.78 -6.23
CA LEU A 32 4.95 7.43 -7.47
C LEU A 32 4.98 5.90 -7.59
N SER A 33 5.15 5.39 -8.81
CA SER A 33 5.19 3.94 -9.06
C SER A 33 6.32 3.21 -8.31
N ASN A 34 7.38 3.91 -7.89
CA ASN A 34 8.46 3.37 -7.06
C ASN A 34 8.29 3.65 -5.56
N GLY A 35 7.18 4.26 -5.15
CA GLY A 35 6.81 4.48 -3.74
C GLY A 35 5.98 3.35 -3.15
N LEU A 36 5.82 2.23 -3.86
CA LEU A 36 5.01 1.09 -3.47
C LEU A 36 5.87 -0.16 -3.37
N ASP A 37 5.69 -0.95 -2.31
CA ASP A 37 6.28 -2.28 -2.17
C ASP A 37 5.38 -3.18 -1.31
N MET A 38 5.58 -4.50 -1.36
CA MET A 38 4.84 -5.48 -0.57
C MET A 38 5.77 -6.39 0.23
N LEU A 39 5.55 -6.47 1.54
CA LEU A 39 6.28 -7.41 2.41
C LEU A 39 5.45 -7.85 3.61
N ASP A 40 5.84 -8.98 4.21
CA ASP A 40 5.38 -9.33 5.55
C ASP A 40 6.14 -8.52 6.61
N VAL A 41 5.60 -7.34 6.92
CA VAL A 41 6.16 -6.44 7.94
C VAL A 41 6.12 -7.04 9.35
N SER A 42 5.15 -7.94 9.62
CA SER A 42 4.88 -8.48 10.96
C SER A 42 5.50 -9.86 11.22
N GLY A 43 5.95 -10.56 10.18
CA GLY A 43 6.43 -11.94 10.27
C GLY A 43 5.31 -12.97 10.50
N ASP A 44 4.05 -12.63 10.21
CA ASP A 44 2.89 -13.51 10.44
C ASP A 44 2.48 -14.34 9.21
N GLY A 45 3.29 -14.29 8.14
CA GLY A 45 3.09 -15.04 6.90
C GLY A 45 2.18 -14.34 5.90
N ASP A 46 1.75 -13.10 6.17
CA ASP A 46 0.84 -12.36 5.31
C ASP A 46 1.47 -11.03 4.85
N ALA A 47 1.29 -10.68 3.58
CA ALA A 47 1.92 -9.50 3.00
C ALA A 47 1.13 -8.23 3.34
N ARG A 48 1.83 -7.10 3.42
CA ARG A 48 1.24 -5.77 3.59
C ARG A 48 1.73 -4.88 2.46
N LEU A 49 0.84 -4.06 1.94
CA LEU A 49 1.21 -3.02 0.99
C LEU A 49 1.79 -1.84 1.78
N VAL A 50 3.03 -1.48 1.49
CA VAL A 50 3.70 -0.30 2.02
C VAL A 50 3.69 0.78 0.96
N CYS A 51 3.22 1.96 1.33
CA CYS A 51 3.12 3.11 0.45
C CYS A 51 3.83 4.32 1.04
N ALA A 52 4.79 4.86 0.29
CA ALA A 52 5.27 6.23 0.45
C ALA A 52 4.24 7.18 -0.17
N ASP A 53 3.35 7.68 0.68
CA ASP A 53 2.37 8.70 0.34
C ASP A 53 3.03 10.08 0.43
N LEU A 54 2.97 10.83 -0.66
CA LEU A 54 3.47 12.20 -0.75
C LEU A 54 2.54 13.20 -0.06
N GLY A 55 1.33 12.78 0.29
CA GLY A 55 0.27 13.66 0.74
C GLY A 55 -0.47 14.30 -0.43
N ALA A 56 -1.57 14.98 -0.11
CA ALA A 56 -2.20 15.85 -1.09
C ALA A 56 -1.25 17.01 -1.44
N LEU A 57 -1.67 17.94 -2.29
CA LEU A 57 -0.86 19.04 -2.82
C LEU A 57 -0.12 19.92 -1.75
N ASP A 58 -0.34 19.67 -0.46
CA ASP A 58 0.47 20.14 0.67
C ASP A 58 1.69 19.24 0.94
N ILE A 59 2.83 19.68 0.39
CA ILE A 59 4.15 19.03 0.41
C ILE A 59 4.71 18.75 1.85
N ASN A 60 4.01 19.18 2.90
CA ASN A 60 4.51 19.19 4.27
C ASN A 60 4.06 17.99 5.13
N SER A 61 3.43 16.98 4.55
CA SER A 61 3.03 15.79 5.33
C SER A 61 3.21 14.45 4.60
N PRO A 62 4.40 14.16 4.04
CA PRO A 62 4.67 12.84 3.50
C PRO A 62 4.53 11.78 4.60
N LYS A 63 3.95 10.62 4.27
CA LYS A 63 3.74 9.52 5.23
C LYS A 63 4.06 8.16 4.62
N ILE A 64 4.56 7.25 5.44
CA ILE A 64 4.52 5.82 5.15
C ILE A 64 3.19 5.29 5.66
N ARG A 65 2.35 4.77 4.76
CA ARG A 65 1.07 4.12 5.07
C ARG A 65 1.20 2.64 4.79
N VAL A 66 0.73 1.80 5.70
CA VAL A 66 0.76 0.34 5.58
C VAL A 66 -0.67 -0.18 5.52
N TYR A 67 -0.95 -1.05 4.56
CA TYR A 67 -2.27 -1.64 4.34
C TYR A 67 -2.24 -3.15 4.42
N LYS A 68 -3.34 -3.73 4.92
CA LYS A 68 -3.60 -5.17 4.95
C LYS A 68 -4.97 -5.41 4.32
N GLY A 69 -5.01 -6.15 3.21
CA GLY A 69 -6.22 -6.23 2.39
C GLY A 69 -6.61 -4.85 1.87
N GLY A 70 -7.83 -4.39 2.17
CA GLY A 70 -8.31 -3.04 1.80
C GLY A 70 -8.15 -1.98 2.88
N ASP A 71 -7.72 -2.35 4.09
CA ASP A 71 -7.70 -1.46 5.25
C ASP A 71 -6.29 -0.92 5.52
N GLN A 72 -6.21 0.36 5.87
CA GLN A 72 -4.99 0.96 6.41
C GLN A 72 -4.80 0.50 7.85
N ILE A 73 -3.65 -0.13 8.15
CA ILE A 73 -3.34 -0.62 9.49
C ILE A 73 -2.49 0.35 10.30
N THR A 74 -1.51 1.00 9.67
CA THR A 74 -0.61 1.97 10.34
C THR A 74 -0.21 3.10 9.41
N GLU A 75 0.21 4.20 10.02
CA GLU A 75 0.73 5.39 9.34
C GLU A 75 1.86 6.00 10.16
N HIS A 76 2.89 6.47 9.46
CA HIS A 76 4.08 7.07 10.06
C HIS A 76 4.46 8.32 9.28
N ASN A 77 4.60 9.45 9.96
CA ASN A 77 5.06 10.68 9.34
C ASN A 77 6.51 10.52 8.85
N MET A 78 6.81 11.05 7.67
CA MET A 78 8.17 11.21 7.17
C MET A 78 8.67 12.62 7.39
N VAL A 79 9.98 12.74 7.55
CA VAL A 79 10.65 14.04 7.70
C VAL A 79 10.73 14.77 6.37
N ASP A 80 11.00 14.02 5.29
CA ASP A 80 11.21 14.55 3.95
C ASP A 80 10.38 13.79 2.90
N LEU A 81 10.30 14.36 1.70
CA LEU A 81 9.69 13.71 0.55
C LEU A 81 10.49 12.46 0.15
N PRO A 82 9.85 11.29 0.05
CA PRO A 82 10.50 10.07 -0.39
C PRO A 82 10.73 10.08 -1.89
N CYS A 83 11.89 9.55 -2.32
CA CYS A 83 12.15 9.28 -3.73
C CYS A 83 11.71 7.87 -4.17
N GLY A 84 11.38 6.98 -3.22
CA GLY A 84 10.91 5.61 -3.44
C GLY A 84 10.98 4.75 -2.16
N VAL A 85 10.46 3.53 -2.24
CA VAL A 85 10.51 2.51 -1.18
C VAL A 85 11.08 1.22 -1.80
N SER A 86 11.95 0.54 -1.06
CA SER A 86 12.48 -0.77 -1.45
C SER A 86 12.66 -1.62 -0.21
N VAL A 87 12.26 -2.88 -0.31
CA VAL A 87 12.35 -3.84 0.80
C VAL A 87 13.51 -4.81 0.58
N PHE A 88 14.24 -5.09 1.67
CA PHE A 88 15.31 -6.08 1.66
C PHE A 88 15.20 -7.02 2.85
N THR A 89 15.35 -8.32 2.59
CA THR A 89 15.45 -9.32 3.66
C THR A 89 16.90 -9.45 4.11
N ARG A 90 17.17 -9.25 5.40
CA ARG A 90 18.46 -9.60 5.98
C ARG A 90 18.43 -11.07 6.41
N LYS A 91 19.25 -11.91 5.78
CA LYS A 91 19.60 -13.21 6.37
C LYS A 91 20.60 -12.97 7.49
N MET A 92 20.31 -13.51 8.66
CA MET A 92 21.23 -13.46 9.80
C MET A 92 22.21 -14.62 9.64
N GLU A 93 23.32 -14.38 8.94
CA GLU A 93 24.42 -15.34 8.83
C GLU A 93 25.52 -14.89 9.80
N ASN A 94 25.72 -15.67 10.87
CA ASN A 94 26.74 -15.50 11.92
C ASN A 94 26.61 -14.24 12.78
N LEU A 95 25.93 -14.36 13.92
CA LEU A 95 26.13 -13.45 15.04
C LEU A 95 27.46 -13.81 15.71
N ASP A 96 28.49 -12.98 15.51
CA ASP A 96 29.48 -12.84 16.57
C ASP A 96 28.74 -12.31 17.82
N PRO A 97 28.87 -12.97 18.99
CA PRO A 97 28.23 -12.47 20.20
C PRO A 97 28.78 -11.08 20.59
N PRO A 98 27.97 -10.25 21.29
CA PRO A 98 28.36 -8.91 21.70
C PRO A 98 29.59 -8.90 22.63
#